data_AF-A0A2G2DMT2-F1
#
_entry.id   AF-A0A2G2DMT2-F1
#
_cell.length_a   1.000
_cell.length_b   1.000
_cell.length_c   1.000
_cell.angle_alpha   90.00
_cell.angle_beta   90.00
_cell.angle_gamma   90.00
#
_symmetry.space_group_name_H-M   'P 1'
#
loop_
_entity.id
_entity.type
_entity.pdbx_description
1 polymer ?
#
loop_
_entity_poly.entity_id
_entity_poly.type
_entity_poly.pdbx_seq_one_letter_code
_entity_poly.pdbx_strand_id
1 'polypeptide(L)'
;MAVDKIRMRLNIMKMNSLPVEIVMRDKKIGKFNAEVVDFFVEELETMVVLKVLESDTNFPTETGEFTTKVKNIKEVNKVESVE
;
A
#
# COMPACT_ATOMS: atom_id res chain seq x y z
N MET A 1 12.15 10.11 10.44
CA MET A 1 10.96 9.85 11.30
C MET A 1 9.71 9.43 10.53
N ALA A 2 9.23 10.17 9.51
CA ALA A 2 8.01 9.75 8.77
C ALA A 2 8.25 8.51 7.89
N VAL A 3 9.35 8.48 7.14
CA VAL A 3 9.78 7.35 6.28
C VAL A 3 9.99 6.07 7.09
N ASP A 4 10.58 6.16 8.29
CA ASP A 4 10.78 5.02 9.20
C ASP A 4 9.46 4.35 9.63
N LYS A 5 8.45 5.17 9.96
CA LYS A 5 7.13 4.67 10.36
C LYS A 5 6.40 4.00 9.20
N ILE A 6 6.49 4.57 7.99
CA ILE A 6 5.94 3.98 6.76
C ILE A 6 6.55 2.61 6.53
N ARG A 7 7.89 2.51 6.57
CA ARG A 7 8.61 1.25 6.40
C ARG A 7 8.24 0.22 7.45
N MET A 8 8.20 0.59 8.72
CA MET A 8 7.82 -0.33 9.80
C MET A 8 6.40 -0.88 9.59
N ARG A 9 5.45 -0.02 9.21
CA ARG A 9 4.07 -0.43 8.92
C ARG A 9 4.02 -1.37 7.72
N LEU A 10 4.63 -1.00 6.60
CA LEU A 10 4.67 -1.83 5.38
C LEU A 10 5.34 -3.18 5.65
N ASN A 11 6.41 -3.20 6.43
CA ASN A 11 7.10 -4.43 6.80
C ASN A 11 6.19 -5.35 7.63
N ILE A 12 5.46 -4.81 8.61
CA ILE A 12 4.47 -5.58 9.37
C ILE A 12 3.39 -6.14 8.45
N MET A 13 2.89 -5.36 7.49
CA MET A 13 1.85 -5.83 6.57
C MET A 13 2.37 -6.92 5.64
N LYS A 14 3.56 -6.73 5.06
CA LYS A 14 4.25 -7.71 4.21
C LYS A 14 4.53 -9.02 4.96
N MET A 15 5.10 -8.94 6.16
CA MET A 15 5.47 -10.13 6.94
C MET A 15 4.26 -10.99 7.34
N ASN A 16 3.08 -10.37 7.47
CA ASN A 16 1.86 -11.06 7.88
C ASN A 16 0.87 -11.28 6.72
N SER A 17 1.26 -10.97 5.47
CA SER A 17 0.38 -10.96 4.29
C SER A 17 -0.98 -10.29 4.57
N LEU A 18 -0.95 -9.17 5.29
CA LEU A 18 -2.17 -8.46 5.66
C LEU A 18 -2.65 -7.59 4.50
N PRO A 19 -3.96 -7.63 4.18
CA PRO A 19 -4.53 -6.71 3.21
C PRO A 19 -4.41 -5.26 3.73
N VAL A 20 -3.97 -4.37 2.84
CA VAL A 20 -3.82 -2.94 3.11
C VAL A 20 -4.78 -2.14 2.25
N GLU A 21 -5.43 -1.14 2.84
CA GLU A 21 -6.16 -0.11 2.11
C GLU A 21 -5.18 1.02 1.78
N ILE A 22 -5.02 1.30 0.49
CA ILE A 22 -4.17 2.37 -0.02
C ILE A 22 -5.04 3.55 -0.42
N VAL A 23 -4.72 4.73 0.13
CA VAL A 23 -5.48 5.97 -0.10
C VAL A 23 -4.56 7.03 -0.68
N MET A 24 -4.63 7.24 -2.01
CA MET A 24 -3.78 8.23 -2.70
C MET A 24 -4.56 9.48 -3.11
N ARG A 25 -4.84 10.34 -2.12
CA ARG A 25 -5.66 11.56 -2.32
C ARG A 25 -5.10 12.49 -3.41
N ASP A 26 -3.78 12.59 -3.50
CA ASP A 26 -3.12 13.52 -4.42
C ASP A 26 -3.13 13.02 -5.88
N LYS A 27 -3.34 11.71 -6.10
CA LYS A 27 -3.26 11.10 -7.43
C LYS A 27 -4.61 10.91 -8.14
N LYS A 28 -5.72 11.38 -7.54
CA LYS A 28 -7.11 11.11 -8.00
C LYS A 28 -7.44 9.62 -8.18
N ILE A 29 -6.61 8.74 -7.63
CA ILE A 29 -6.87 7.30 -7.56
C ILE A 29 -7.73 7.09 -6.32
N GLY A 30 -8.84 6.39 -6.49
CA GLY A 30 -9.74 6.03 -5.38
C GLY A 30 -9.02 5.19 -4.32
N LYS A 31 -9.74 4.85 -3.25
CA LYS A 31 -9.23 3.87 -2.30
C LYS A 31 -9.31 2.49 -2.93
N PHE A 32 -8.30 1.67 -2.70
CA PHE A 32 -8.28 0.27 -3.13
C PHE A 32 -7.52 -0.57 -2.12
N ASN A 33 -7.83 -1.85 -2.08
CA ASN A 33 -7.13 -2.81 -1.26
C ASN A 33 -6.08 -3.56 -2.06
N ALA A 34 -4.99 -3.88 -1.39
CA ALA A 34 -3.84 -4.52 -2.00
C ALA A 34 -3.08 -5.36 -0.98
N GLU A 35 -2.18 -6.20 -1.47
CA GLU A 35 -1.13 -6.83 -0.67
C GLU A 35 0.21 -6.11 -0.91
N VAL A 36 0.99 -5.89 0.14
CA VAL A 36 2.33 -5.32 0.02
C VAL A 36 3.32 -6.42 -0.37
N VAL A 37 3.80 -6.39 -1.60
CA VAL A 37 4.81 -7.35 -2.09
C VAL A 37 6.21 -6.91 -1.68
N ASP A 38 6.53 -5.64 -1.91
CA ASP A 38 7.83 -5.09 -1.57
C ASP A 38 7.79 -3.58 -1.36
N PHE A 39 8.87 -3.03 -0.81
CA PHE A 39 9.06 -1.59 -0.74
C PHE A 39 10.53 -1.23 -0.67
N PHE A 40 10.88 -0.09 -1.25
CA PHE A 40 12.25 0.40 -1.27
C PHE A 40 12.28 1.92 -1.08
N VAL A 41 13.42 2.41 -0.61
CA VAL A 41 13.64 3.84 -0.37
C VAL A 41 14.32 4.42 -1.59
N GLU A 42 13.70 5.43 -2.18
CA GLU A 42 14.29 6.24 -3.22
C GLU A 42 14.46 7.65 -2.63
N GLU A 43 15.70 8.01 -2.33
CA GLU A 43 16.08 9.27 -1.67
C GLU A 43 15.37 9.51 -0.32
N LEU A 44 14.23 10.22 -0.35
CA LEU A 44 13.39 10.60 0.80
C LEU A 44 11.96 10.05 0.69
N GLU A 45 11.67 9.23 -0.33
CA GLU A 45 10.35 8.67 -0.59
C GLU A 45 10.37 7.14 -0.43
N THR A 46 9.23 6.56 -0.03
CA THR A 46 9.06 5.10 0.01
C THR A 46 8.24 4.67 -1.21
N MET A 47 8.88 3.92 -2.11
CA MET A 47 8.20 3.23 -3.19
C MET A 47 7.67 1.90 -2.66
N VAL A 48 6.42 1.61 -2.95
CA VAL A 48 5.72 0.39 -2.53
C VAL A 48 5.26 -0.35 -3.78
N VAL A 49 5.55 -1.63 -3.82
CA VAL A 49 5.05 -2.59 -4.80
C VAL A 49 3.86 -3.30 -4.20
N LEU A 50 2.72 -3.14 -4.85
CA LEU A 50 1.42 -3.63 -4.42
C LEU A 50 0.92 -4.68 -5.40
N LYS A 51 0.26 -5.71 -4.89
CA LYS A 51 -0.43 -6.70 -5.69
C LYS A 51 -1.93 -6.61 -5.43
N VAL A 52 -2.72 -6.78 -6.49
CA VAL A 52 -4.17 -6.84 -6.43
C VAL A 52 -4.61 -8.00 -5.54
N LEU A 53 -5.64 -7.77 -4.74
CA LEU A 53 -6.37 -8.84 -4.06
C LEU A 53 -7.46 -9.33 -5.00
N GLU A 54 -7.70 -10.64 -5.07
CA GLU A 54 -8.72 -11.22 -5.96
C GLU A 54 -10.12 -10.60 -5.78
N SER A 55 -10.40 -10.08 -4.58
CA SER A 55 -11.66 -9.44 -4.22
C SER A 55 -11.75 -7.94 -4.56
N ASP A 56 -10.68 -7.30 -5.02
CA ASP A 56 -10.65 -5.84 -5.20
C ASP A 56 -10.86 -5.41 -6.65
N THR A 57 -12.03 -4.82 -6.93
CA THR A 57 -12.40 -4.31 -8.26
C THR A 57 -11.93 -2.87 -8.51
N ASN A 58 -11.39 -2.18 -7.51
CA ASN A 58 -10.98 -0.78 -7.59
C ASN A 58 -9.47 -0.61 -7.78
N PHE A 59 -8.75 -1.73 -7.92
CA PHE A 59 -7.30 -1.72 -8.11
C PHE A 59 -6.92 -0.96 -9.39
N PRO A 60 -5.91 -0.08 -9.36
CA PRO A 60 -5.65 0.87 -10.43
C PRO A 60 -5.03 0.26 -11.71
N THR A 61 -4.81 -1.05 -11.77
CA THR A 61 -4.17 -1.73 -12.91
C THR A 61 -4.83 -3.07 -13.22
N GLU A 62 -4.90 -3.44 -14.49
CA GLU A 62 -5.37 -4.76 -14.93
C GLU A 62 -4.28 -5.85 -14.85
N THR A 63 -3.01 -5.46 -14.70
CA THR A 63 -1.85 -6.36 -14.65
C THR A 63 -1.66 -7.05 -13.30
N GLY A 64 -2.43 -6.65 -12.29
CA GLY A 64 -2.40 -7.22 -10.94
C GLY A 64 -1.24 -6.76 -10.06
N GLU A 65 -0.29 -5.97 -10.58
CA GLU A 65 0.75 -5.31 -9.80
C GLU A 65 0.77 -3.81 -10.07
N PHE A 66 0.99 -3.03 -9.00
CA PHE A 66 1.01 -1.58 -9.05
C PHE A 66 2.11 -1.03 -8.14
N THR A 67 3.00 -0.22 -8.71
CA THR A 67 4.05 0.47 -7.94
C THR A 67 3.66 1.92 -7.71
N THR A 68 3.71 2.38 -6.47
CA THR A 68 3.43 3.77 -6.15
C THR A 68 4.29 4.31 -5.02
N LYS A 69 4.35 5.63 -4.94
CA LYS A 69 5.07 6.38 -3.92
C LYS A 69 4.12 6.70 -2.77
N VAL A 70 4.51 6.32 -1.56
CA VAL A 70 3.79 6.62 -0.31
C VAL A 70 4.57 7.70 0.44
N LYS A 71 3.93 8.83 0.68
CA LYS A 71 4.54 9.98 1.36
C LYS A 71 4.08 10.08 2.81
N ASN A 72 2.92 9.51 3.12
CA ASN A 72 2.35 9.60 4.45
C ASN A 72 1.86 8.24 4.94
N ILE A 73 2.17 7.92 6.20
CA ILE A 73 1.70 6.70 6.86
C ILE A 73 0.16 6.55 6.82
N LYS A 74 -0.58 7.66 6.79
CA LYS A 74 -2.05 7.66 6.71
C LYS A 74 -2.60 7.17 5.36
N GLU A 75 -1.75 7.08 4.35
CA GLU A 75 -2.10 6.53 3.03
C GLU A 75 -2.11 4.99 3.04
N VAL A 76 -1.61 4.36 4.11
CA VAL A 76 -1.53 2.90 4.27
C VAL A 76 -2.28 2.47 5.52
N ASN A 77 -3.51 2.00 5.35
CA ASN A 77 -4.34 1.51 6.43
C ASN A 77 -4.39 -0.02 6.41
N LYS A 78 -4.55 -0.63 7.58
CA LYS A 78 -4.85 -2.07 7.66
C LYS A 78 -6.33 -2.21 7.33
N VAL A 79 -6.69 -3.15 6.45
CA VAL A 79 -8.10 -3.55 6.34
C VAL A 79 -8.42 -4.35 7.59
N GLU A 80 -9.25 -3.80 8.48
CA GLU A 80 -9.86 -4.60 9.53
C GLU A 80 -10.87 -5.51 8.83
N SER A 81 -10.61 -6.81 8.83
CA SER A 81 -11.62 -7.80 8.48
C SER A 81 -12.81 -7.52 9.38
N VAL A 82 -13.91 -7.09 8.77
CA VAL A 82 -15.19 -6.96 9.49
C VAL A 82 -15.62 -8.39 9.76
N GLU A 83 -15.41 -8.86 11.00
CA GLU A 83 -16.08 -10.05 11.54
C GLU A 83 -17.59 -9.85 11.60
#